data_AF-A0A3Q2D8R8-F1
#
_entry.id   AF-A0A3Q2D8R8-F1
#
_cell.length_a   1.000
_cell.length_b   1.000
_cell.length_c   1.000
_cell.angle_alpha   90.00
_cell.angle_beta   90.00
_cell.angle_gamma   90.00
#
_symmetry.space_group_name_H-M   'P 1'
#
loop_
_entity.id
_entity.type
_entity.pdbx_description
1 polymer ?
#
loop_
_entity_poly.entity_id
_entity_poly.type
_entity_poly.pdbx_seq_one_letter_code
_entity_poly.pdbx_strand_id
1 'polypeptide(L)'
;MMCSSYSGLSNMPFEEVMKLQQKVGTKAFNEVAFSSRRHGAVMFDFRPMEISAKKAPSFLRQVIPIKKSTRRDPRFDSLSGEYKPEIFEKTYKFINDLKHREKEVRKPKGLLSCMRGAANILFLYCPLFLQENQEKARQTREQQRERELQFKKQQRERASRGERPFFLKKSEKKKLQLAEKYLDLKKSGKVEKFLSKKRKRNAVKDRRKLPEQLQSQKLS
;
A
#
# COMPACT_ATOMS: atom_id res chain seq x y z
N MET A 1 0.67 -49.79 -0.50
CA MET A 1 0.30 -50.72 -1.58
C MET A 1 -1.21 -50.68 -1.72
N MET A 2 -1.73 -50.05 -2.79
CA MET A 2 -3.16 -50.06 -3.08
C MET A 2 -3.50 -51.36 -3.81
N CYS A 3 -4.10 -52.32 -3.12
CA CYS A 3 -4.65 -53.51 -3.75
C CYS A 3 -5.88 -53.10 -4.57
N SER A 4 -5.71 -52.99 -5.88
CA SER A 4 -6.81 -52.85 -6.84
C SER A 4 -7.53 -54.20 -7.02
N SER A 5 -8.26 -54.64 -5.98
CA SER A 5 -9.06 -55.86 -6.01
C SER A 5 -10.26 -55.78 -6.96
N TYR A 6 -10.56 -54.59 -7.48
CA TYR A 6 -11.75 -54.35 -8.32
C TYR A 6 -11.57 -54.78 -9.78
N SER A 7 -10.33 -54.93 -10.25
CA SER A 7 -10.03 -55.32 -11.64
C SER A 7 -10.41 -56.77 -11.97
N GLY A 8 -10.46 -57.65 -10.96
CA GLY A 8 -10.82 -59.06 -11.13
C GLY A 8 -12.34 -59.27 -11.30
N LEU A 9 -13.15 -58.55 -10.51
CA LEU A 9 -14.61 -58.70 -10.54
C LEU A 9 -15.26 -58.07 -11.78
N SER A 10 -14.65 -57.02 -12.36
CA SER A 10 -15.21 -56.34 -13.54
C SER A 10 -15.13 -57.16 -14.82
N ASN A 11 -14.21 -58.13 -14.89
CA ASN A 11 -14.00 -58.98 -16.07
C ASN A 11 -14.74 -60.33 -15.99
N MET A 12 -15.43 -60.62 -14.88
CA MET A 12 -16.22 -61.84 -14.71
C MET A 12 -17.65 -61.67 -15.27
N PRO A 13 -18.22 -62.71 -15.90
CA PRO A 13 -19.61 -62.66 -16.34
C PRO A 13 -20.55 -62.53 -15.12
N PHE A 14 -21.64 -61.80 -15.30
CA PHE A 14 -22.58 -61.45 -14.23
C PHE A 14 -23.11 -62.68 -13.46
N GLU A 15 -23.32 -63.80 -14.14
CA GLU A 15 -23.79 -65.04 -13.52
C GLU A 15 -22.81 -65.58 -12.47
N GLU A 16 -21.51 -65.52 -12.76
CA GLU A 16 -20.47 -65.96 -11.82
C GLU A 16 -20.33 -65.00 -10.64
N VAL A 17 -20.51 -63.70 -10.87
CA VAL A 17 -20.56 -62.70 -9.79
C VAL A 17 -21.74 -62.97 -8.85
N MET A 18 -22.90 -63.35 -9.41
CA MET A 18 -24.08 -63.68 -8.62
C MET A 18 -23.91 -64.96 -7.79
N LYS A 19 -23.37 -66.01 -8.40
CA LYS A 19 -23.02 -67.25 -7.70
C LYS A 19 -22.01 -67.00 -6.58
N LEU A 20 -21.03 -66.13 -6.83
CA LEU A 20 -20.06 -65.71 -5.82
C LEU A 20 -20.75 -64.99 -4.66
N GLN A 21 -21.61 -63.98 -4.93
CA GLN A 21 -22.33 -63.24 -3.90
C GLN A 21 -23.24 -64.15 -3.04
N GLN A 22 -23.89 -65.14 -3.65
CA GLN A 22 -24.69 -66.12 -2.92
C GLN A 22 -23.82 -67.03 -2.03
N LYS A 23 -22.61 -67.38 -2.48
CA LYS A 23 -21.69 -68.27 -1.75
C LYS A 23 -20.99 -67.58 -0.58
N VAL A 24 -20.50 -66.34 -0.76
CA VAL A 24 -19.82 -65.58 0.31
C VAL A 24 -20.76 -64.72 1.16
N GLY A 25 -21.99 -64.48 0.68
CA GLY A 25 -22.98 -63.64 1.34
C GLY A 25 -22.86 -62.15 0.99
N THR A 26 -24.00 -61.46 1.01
CA THR A 26 -24.14 -60.06 0.53
C THR A 26 -23.31 -59.05 1.33
N LYS A 27 -23.19 -59.22 2.66
CA LYS A 27 -22.42 -58.29 3.52
C LYS A 27 -20.92 -58.37 3.24
N ALA A 28 -20.34 -59.56 3.27
CA ALA A 28 -18.92 -59.77 3.01
C ALA A 28 -18.54 -59.38 1.56
N PHE A 29 -19.41 -59.71 0.59
CA PHE A 29 -19.22 -59.30 -0.80
C PHE A 29 -19.20 -57.76 -0.95
N ASN A 30 -20.15 -57.06 -0.34
CA ASN A 30 -20.24 -55.60 -0.44
C ASN A 30 -19.09 -54.88 0.28
N GLU A 31 -18.57 -55.44 1.37
CA GLU A 31 -17.38 -54.90 2.03
C GLU A 31 -16.17 -54.99 1.12
N VAL A 32 -15.92 -56.14 0.49
CA VAL A 32 -14.76 -56.31 -0.39
C VAL A 32 -14.92 -55.50 -1.69
N ALA A 33 -16.11 -55.52 -2.29
CA ALA A 33 -16.39 -54.80 -3.54
C ALA A 33 -16.42 -53.28 -3.35
N PHE A 34 -17.11 -52.77 -2.32
CA PHE A 34 -17.37 -51.34 -2.15
C PHE A 34 -16.60 -50.70 -0.99
N SER A 35 -15.60 -51.38 -0.41
CA SER A 35 -14.76 -50.89 0.71
C SER A 35 -14.21 -49.47 0.50
N SER A 36 -14.02 -49.04 -0.74
CA SER A 36 -13.38 -47.77 -1.09
C SER A 36 -14.34 -46.61 -1.39
N ARG A 37 -15.68 -46.78 -1.30
CA ARG A 37 -16.64 -45.69 -1.52
C ARG A 37 -17.60 -45.49 -0.37
N ARG A 38 -17.08 -45.06 0.78
CA ARG A 38 -17.88 -44.33 1.80
C ARG A 38 -17.62 -42.83 1.72
N HIS A 39 -17.71 -42.26 0.53
CA HIS A 39 -17.82 -40.82 0.35
C HIS A 39 -19.09 -40.53 -0.43
N GLY A 40 -20.21 -40.56 0.28
CA GLY A 40 -21.47 -40.05 -0.23
C GLY A 40 -21.36 -38.53 -0.38
N ALA A 41 -20.93 -38.07 -1.54
CA ALA A 41 -21.29 -36.73 -1.99
C ALA A 41 -22.81 -36.76 -2.20
N VAL A 42 -23.56 -36.30 -1.21
CA VAL A 42 -24.99 -36.04 -1.40
C VAL A 42 -25.07 -34.90 -2.40
N MET A 43 -25.41 -35.22 -3.65
CA MET A 43 -25.77 -34.23 -4.66
C MET A 43 -26.97 -33.47 -4.09
N PHE A 44 -26.76 -32.20 -3.74
CA PHE A 44 -27.79 -31.35 -3.17
C PHE A 44 -28.68 -30.86 -4.31
N ASP A 45 -29.57 -31.73 -4.78
CA ASP A 45 -30.67 -31.34 -5.64
C ASP A 45 -31.58 -30.41 -4.83
N PHE A 46 -31.76 -29.16 -5.26
CA PHE A 46 -32.60 -28.16 -4.58
C PHE A 46 -34.11 -28.40 -4.75
N ARG A 47 -34.52 -29.64 -5.05
CA ARG A 47 -35.93 -30.04 -5.16
C ARG A 47 -36.42 -30.48 -3.78
N PRO A 48 -37.66 -30.12 -3.38
CA PRO A 48 -38.20 -30.56 -2.10
C PRO A 48 -38.29 -32.08 -2.06
N MET A 49 -37.63 -32.68 -1.06
CA MET A 49 -37.73 -34.11 -0.78
C MET A 49 -38.68 -34.34 0.38
N GLU A 50 -39.48 -35.39 0.28
CA GLU A 50 -40.33 -35.84 1.38
C GLU A 50 -39.45 -36.32 2.55
N ILE A 51 -39.69 -35.76 3.74
CA ILE A 51 -39.01 -36.14 4.98
C ILE A 51 -40.02 -36.68 5.99
N SER A 52 -39.62 -37.70 6.76
CA SER A 52 -40.49 -38.28 7.80
C SER A 52 -40.78 -37.28 8.91
N ALA A 53 -42.06 -37.19 9.31
CA ALA A 53 -42.53 -36.38 10.43
C ALA A 53 -41.92 -36.77 11.80
N LYS A 54 -41.27 -37.94 11.91
CA LYS A 54 -40.57 -38.39 13.12
C LYS A 54 -39.20 -37.73 13.32
N LYS A 55 -38.67 -37.03 12.30
CA LYS A 55 -37.41 -36.29 12.42
C LYS A 55 -37.69 -34.95 13.08
N ALA A 56 -37.23 -34.78 14.33
CA ALA A 56 -37.33 -33.50 15.01
C ALA A 56 -36.52 -32.42 14.27
N PRO A 57 -37.05 -31.19 14.12
CA PRO A 57 -36.30 -30.09 13.51
C PRO A 57 -35.07 -29.75 14.36
N SER A 58 -33.98 -29.31 13.74
CA SER A 58 -32.80 -28.86 14.48
C SER A 58 -33.15 -27.61 15.31
N PHE A 59 -32.76 -27.61 16.59
CA PHE A 59 -33.04 -26.50 17.50
C PHE A 59 -32.42 -25.18 17.04
N LEU A 60 -31.24 -25.24 16.42
CA LEU A 60 -30.57 -24.08 15.86
C LEU A 60 -30.99 -23.90 14.40
N ARG A 61 -31.52 -22.71 14.07
CA ARG A 61 -31.70 -22.30 12.67
C ARG A 61 -30.34 -22.14 12.01
N GLN A 62 -30.13 -22.80 10.88
CA GLN A 62 -28.97 -22.53 10.03
C GLN A 62 -29.13 -21.15 9.39
N VAL A 63 -28.44 -20.14 9.94
CA VAL A 63 -28.38 -18.81 9.34
C VAL A 63 -27.51 -18.90 8.09
N ILE A 64 -28.13 -18.92 6.92
CA ILE A 64 -27.42 -18.86 5.63
C ILE A 64 -26.87 -17.43 5.50
N PRO A 65 -25.55 -17.22 5.48
CA PRO A 65 -24.99 -15.88 5.32
C PRO A 65 -25.33 -15.35 3.93
N ILE A 66 -26.29 -14.43 3.86
CA ILE A 66 -26.61 -13.70 2.63
C ILE A 66 -25.48 -12.70 2.39
N LYS A 67 -24.91 -12.69 1.18
CA LYS A 67 -23.94 -11.66 0.76
C LYS A 67 -24.64 -10.31 0.77
N LYS A 68 -24.35 -9.48 1.77
CA LYS A 68 -24.87 -8.11 1.84
C LYS A 68 -24.22 -7.29 0.73
N SER A 69 -25.02 -6.66 -0.12
CA SER A 69 -24.52 -5.70 -1.11
C SER A 69 -24.03 -4.45 -0.37
N THR A 70 -22.71 -4.25 -0.32
CA THR A 70 -22.13 -3.02 0.20
C THR A 70 -22.02 -2.00 -0.93
N ARG A 71 -22.63 -0.82 -0.77
CA ARG A 71 -22.42 0.29 -1.71
C ARG A 71 -20.97 0.77 -1.57
N ARG A 72 -20.19 0.64 -2.64
CA ARG A 72 -18.76 0.98 -2.68
C ARG A 72 -18.62 2.46 -3.03
N ASP A 73 -17.91 3.23 -2.21
CA ASP A 73 -17.48 4.59 -2.59
C ASP A 73 -16.07 4.47 -3.21
N PRO A 74 -15.89 4.75 -4.51
CA PRO A 74 -14.61 4.57 -5.17
C PRO A 74 -13.49 5.45 -4.57
N ARG A 75 -13.82 6.50 -3.81
CA ARG A 75 -12.81 7.31 -3.11
C ARG A 75 -12.22 6.58 -1.90
N PHE A 76 -12.97 5.67 -1.31
CA PHE A 76 -12.62 4.97 -0.07
C PHE A 76 -12.53 3.45 -0.25
N ASP A 77 -12.76 2.95 -1.46
CA ASP A 77 -12.72 1.53 -1.76
C ASP A 77 -11.30 1.08 -2.14
N SER A 78 -10.81 0.04 -1.47
CA SER A 78 -9.45 -0.48 -1.68
C SER A 78 -9.22 -1.02 -3.09
N LEU A 79 -10.30 -1.39 -3.80
CA LEU A 79 -10.23 -1.89 -5.18
C LEU A 79 -10.06 -0.77 -6.22
N SER A 80 -10.24 0.50 -5.85
CA SER A 80 -10.17 1.64 -6.79
C SER A 80 -8.75 2.09 -7.11
N GLY A 81 -7.73 1.42 -6.56
CA GLY A 81 -6.32 1.65 -6.83
C GLY A 81 -5.64 2.65 -5.89
N GLU A 82 -4.35 2.89 -6.13
CA GLU A 82 -3.51 3.74 -5.27
C GLU A 82 -3.34 5.17 -5.83
N TYR A 83 -3.15 6.13 -4.91
CA TYR A 83 -2.89 7.52 -5.27
C TYR A 83 -1.55 7.67 -6.00
N LYS A 84 -1.61 8.09 -7.27
CA LYS A 84 -0.43 8.41 -8.08
C LYS A 84 -0.28 9.93 -8.19
N PRO A 85 0.74 10.54 -7.55
CA PRO A 85 0.90 12.00 -7.54
C PRO A 85 1.14 12.56 -8.94
N GLU A 86 1.79 11.81 -9.82
CA GLU A 86 2.07 12.23 -11.20
C GLU A 86 0.80 12.43 -12.03
N ILE A 87 -0.18 11.53 -11.86
CA ILE A 87 -1.46 11.63 -12.57
C ILE A 87 -2.27 12.77 -11.95
N PHE A 88 -2.32 12.85 -10.62
CA PHE A 88 -3.03 13.91 -9.92
C PHE A 88 -2.53 15.30 -10.31
N GLU A 89 -1.21 15.52 -10.31
CA GLU A 89 -0.60 16.81 -10.67
C GLU A 89 -0.91 17.22 -12.11
N LYS A 90 -1.04 16.25 -13.04
CA LYS A 90 -1.41 16.50 -14.44
C LYS A 90 -2.90 16.78 -14.59
N THR A 91 -3.77 15.91 -14.06
CA THR A 91 -5.23 16.01 -14.18
C THR A 91 -5.76 17.25 -13.47
N TYR A 92 -5.21 17.56 -12.29
CA TYR A 92 -5.67 18.68 -11.45
C TYR A 92 -4.68 19.85 -11.44
N LYS A 93 -4.00 20.08 -12.57
CA LYS A 93 -3.03 21.19 -12.70
C LYS A 93 -3.63 22.55 -12.33
N PHE A 94 -4.90 22.79 -12.67
CA PHE A 94 -5.64 24.02 -12.41
C PHE A 94 -5.76 24.36 -10.91
N ILE A 95 -5.65 23.38 -10.00
CA ILE A 95 -5.66 23.64 -8.56
C ILE A 95 -4.51 24.57 -8.16
N ASN A 96 -3.38 24.51 -8.87
CA ASN A 96 -2.27 25.42 -8.63
C ASN A 96 -2.66 26.86 -8.97
N ASP A 97 -3.32 27.05 -10.09
CA ASP A 97 -3.75 28.38 -10.54
C ASP A 97 -4.79 28.96 -9.58
N LEU A 98 -5.72 28.14 -9.09
CA LEU A 98 -6.68 28.52 -8.05
C LEU A 98 -5.98 28.92 -6.75
N LYS A 99 -5.05 28.09 -6.27
CA LYS A 99 -4.26 28.38 -5.06
C LYS A 99 -3.43 29.66 -5.21
N HIS A 100 -2.87 29.90 -6.39
CA HIS A 100 -2.14 31.13 -6.68
C HIS A 100 -3.05 32.36 -6.61
N ARG A 101 -4.22 32.32 -7.24
CA ARG A 101 -5.21 33.40 -7.17
C ARG A 101 -5.65 33.68 -5.73
N GLU A 102 -6.00 32.63 -4.98
CA GLU A 102 -6.40 32.74 -3.57
C GLU A 102 -5.29 33.37 -2.72
N LYS A 103 -4.03 32.98 -2.99
CA LYS A 103 -2.87 33.55 -2.32
C LYS A 103 -2.72 35.03 -2.61
N GLU A 104 -2.87 35.48 -3.86
CA GLU A 104 -2.79 36.91 -4.21
C GLU A 104 -3.89 37.72 -3.52
N VAL A 105 -5.12 37.20 -3.44
CA VAL A 105 -6.23 37.86 -2.72
C VAL A 105 -5.99 37.94 -1.21
N ARG A 106 -5.34 36.94 -0.61
CA ARG A 106 -5.01 36.92 0.83
C ARG A 106 -3.72 37.65 1.18
N LYS A 107 -2.83 37.87 0.20
CA LYS A 107 -1.54 38.56 0.35
C LYS A 107 -1.56 40.06 0.62
N PRO A 108 -2.66 40.88 0.56
CA PRO A 108 -2.54 42.31 0.74
C PRO A 108 -1.91 42.59 2.11
N LYS A 109 -0.63 42.95 2.09
CA LYS A 109 0.14 43.33 3.27
C LYS A 109 -0.53 44.51 3.98
N GLY A 110 -1.30 45.32 3.24
CA GLY A 110 -2.20 46.34 3.77
C GLY A 110 -3.23 45.79 4.75
N LEU A 111 -3.83 44.62 4.52
CA LEU A 111 -4.82 44.05 5.46
C LEU A 111 -4.16 43.62 6.78
N LEU A 112 -2.95 43.04 6.72
CA LEU A 112 -2.20 42.68 7.93
C LEU A 112 -1.68 43.90 8.69
N SER A 113 -1.29 44.98 8.00
CA SER A 113 -0.84 46.22 8.65
C SER A 113 -1.99 47.04 9.24
N CYS A 114 -3.19 46.93 8.67
CA CYS A 114 -4.38 47.66 9.12
C CYS A 114 -5.11 46.95 10.28
N MET A 115 -4.88 45.66 10.48
CA MET A 115 -5.53 44.90 11.56
C MET A 115 -4.89 45.19 12.92
N ARG A 116 -5.68 45.80 13.82
CA ARG A 116 -5.36 45.90 15.25
C ARG A 116 -5.64 44.55 15.92
N GLY A 117 -4.61 43.92 16.48
CA GLY A 117 -4.71 42.72 17.33
C GLY A 117 -3.88 41.51 16.86
N ALA A 118 -3.02 40.98 17.74
CA ALA A 118 -2.11 39.88 17.44
C ALA A 118 -2.82 38.58 17.00
N ALA A 119 -4.02 38.31 17.51
CA ALA A 119 -4.81 37.13 17.15
C ALA A 119 -5.28 37.16 15.69
N ASN A 120 -5.75 38.31 15.21
CA ASN A 120 -6.23 38.47 13.83
C ASN A 120 -5.07 38.39 12.81
N ILE A 121 -3.91 38.94 13.18
CA ILE A 121 -2.68 38.82 12.39
C ILE A 121 -2.25 37.35 12.27
N LEU A 122 -2.28 36.59 13.37
CA LEU A 122 -1.92 35.17 13.36
C LEU A 122 -2.90 34.32 12.54
N PHE A 123 -4.20 34.59 12.65
CA PHE A 123 -5.26 33.90 11.90
C PHE A 123 -5.06 34.03 10.38
N LEU A 124 -4.61 35.19 9.89
CA LEU A 124 -4.33 35.41 8.48
C LEU A 124 -2.93 34.92 8.06
N TYR A 125 -1.92 35.15 8.88
CA TYR A 125 -0.53 34.81 8.56
C TYR A 125 -0.28 33.30 8.56
N CYS A 126 -0.85 32.55 9.50
CA CYS A 126 -0.58 31.12 9.66
C CYS A 126 -1.00 30.28 8.43
N PRO A 127 -2.22 30.45 7.86
CA PRO A 127 -2.63 29.75 6.64
C PRO A 127 -1.76 30.11 5.43
N LEU A 128 -1.41 31.38 5.26
CA LEU A 128 -0.53 31.85 4.18
C LEU A 128 0.86 31.21 4.27
N PHE A 129 1.45 31.23 5.47
CA PHE A 129 2.76 30.63 5.72
C PHE A 129 2.73 29.11 5.49
N LEU A 130 1.67 28.42 5.92
CA LEU A 130 1.51 27.00 5.69
C LEU A 130 1.40 26.69 4.19
N GLN A 131 0.59 27.45 3.46
CA GLN A 131 0.44 27.31 2.01
C GLN A 131 1.78 27.52 1.29
N GLU A 132 2.55 28.55 1.65
CA GLU A 132 3.89 28.78 1.10
C GLU A 132 4.85 27.63 1.34
N ASN A 133 4.82 27.05 2.54
CA ASN A 133 5.68 25.93 2.89
C ASN A 133 5.27 24.66 2.12
N GLN A 134 3.97 24.43 1.95
CA GLN A 134 3.47 23.33 1.12
C GLN A 134 3.88 23.49 -0.34
N GLU A 135 3.76 24.70 -0.91
CA GLU A 135 4.21 25.02 -2.27
C GLU A 135 5.71 24.76 -2.43
N LYS A 136 6.55 25.27 -1.52
CA LYS A 136 8.01 25.03 -1.54
C LYS A 136 8.36 23.55 -1.42
N ALA A 137 7.66 22.83 -0.55
CA ALA A 137 7.88 21.39 -0.37
C ALA A 137 7.51 20.61 -1.63
N ARG A 138 6.41 20.99 -2.30
CA ARG A 138 5.99 20.41 -3.57
C ARG A 138 7.02 20.68 -4.67
N GLN A 139 7.42 21.93 -4.89
CA GLN A 139 8.43 22.29 -5.89
C GLN A 139 9.74 21.53 -5.68
N THR A 140 10.17 21.38 -4.42
CA THR A 140 11.37 20.59 -4.10
C THR A 140 11.22 19.13 -4.51
N ARG A 141 10.04 18.52 -4.29
CA ARG A 141 9.75 17.14 -4.69
C ARG A 141 9.69 17.00 -6.22
N GLU A 142 9.08 17.95 -6.92
CA GLU A 142 9.01 17.99 -8.38
C GLU A 142 10.42 18.09 -8.99
N GLN A 143 11.25 19.01 -8.51
CA GLN A 143 12.65 19.14 -8.95
C GLN A 143 13.50 17.89 -8.69
N GLN A 144 13.24 17.18 -7.59
CA GLN A 144 13.90 15.90 -7.33
C GLN A 144 13.44 14.84 -8.33
N ARG A 145 12.13 14.75 -8.59
CA ARG A 145 11.53 13.82 -9.56
C ARG A 145 12.07 14.08 -10.97
N GLU A 146 12.10 15.33 -11.40
CA GLU A 146 12.63 15.73 -12.71
C GLU A 146 14.09 15.32 -12.89
N ARG A 147 14.94 15.56 -11.89
CA ARG A 147 16.35 15.11 -11.94
C ARG A 147 16.47 13.60 -12.03
N GLU A 148 15.65 12.85 -11.30
CA GLU A 148 15.64 11.39 -11.41
C GLU A 148 15.18 10.91 -12.78
N LEU A 149 14.17 11.56 -13.37
CA LEU A 149 13.70 11.26 -14.73
C LEU A 149 14.76 11.59 -15.78
N GLN A 150 15.42 12.74 -15.68
CA GLN A 150 16.52 13.13 -16.55
C GLN A 150 17.67 12.12 -16.47
N PHE A 151 18.07 11.72 -15.27
CA PHE A 151 19.10 10.70 -15.08
C PHE A 151 18.69 9.36 -15.71
N LYS A 152 17.45 8.89 -15.48
CA LYS A 152 16.94 7.68 -16.11
C LYS A 152 16.94 7.77 -17.64
N LYS A 153 16.60 8.93 -18.20
CA LYS A 153 16.61 9.18 -19.64
C LYS A 153 18.03 9.07 -20.21
N GLN A 154 19.01 9.71 -19.57
CA GLN A 154 20.42 9.62 -19.97
C GLN A 154 20.94 8.17 -19.93
N GLN A 155 20.59 7.39 -18.90
CA GLN A 155 21.00 5.98 -18.83
C GLN A 155 20.34 5.14 -19.92
N ARG A 156 19.07 5.42 -20.27
CA ARG A 156 18.39 4.76 -21.39
C ARG A 156 19.07 5.08 -22.72
N GLU A 157 19.48 6.32 -22.94
CA GLU A 157 20.21 6.73 -24.14
C GLU A 157 21.58 6.03 -24.24
N ARG A 158 22.32 5.89 -23.13
CA ARG A 158 23.56 5.11 -23.09
C ARG A 158 23.35 3.64 -23.43
N ALA A 159 22.34 3.02 -22.83
CA ALA A 159 21.97 1.64 -23.15
C ALA A 159 21.61 1.48 -24.64
N SER A 160 20.89 2.46 -25.21
CA SER A 160 20.56 2.48 -26.65
C SER A 160 21.80 2.58 -27.55
N ARG A 161 22.91 3.15 -27.06
CA ARG A 161 24.20 3.21 -27.77
C ARG A 161 25.04 1.94 -27.59
N GLY A 162 24.59 1.00 -26.75
CA GLY A 162 25.34 -0.20 -26.38
C GLY A 162 26.29 -0.04 -25.19
N GLU A 163 26.33 1.14 -24.57
CA GLU A 163 27.10 1.36 -23.33
C GLU A 163 26.39 0.73 -22.13
N ARG A 164 27.16 0.33 -21.10
CA ARG A 164 26.61 -0.27 -19.88
C ARG A 164 25.97 0.82 -19.00
N PRO A 165 24.64 0.82 -18.78
CA PRO A 165 24.00 1.82 -17.93
C PRO A 165 24.40 1.63 -16.46
N PHE A 166 24.52 2.74 -15.72
CA PHE A 166 24.84 2.69 -14.29
C PHE A 166 23.82 3.43 -13.43
N PHE A 167 23.72 3.00 -12.17
CA PHE A 167 22.81 3.56 -11.18
C PHE A 167 23.59 4.12 -10.01
N LEU A 168 23.40 5.41 -9.73
CA LEU A 168 24.02 6.06 -8.58
C LEU A 168 23.47 5.49 -7.26
N LYS A 169 24.37 5.27 -6.30
CA LYS A 169 23.98 4.89 -4.94
C LYS A 169 23.18 6.02 -4.29
N LYS A 170 22.30 5.70 -3.33
CA LYS A 170 21.51 6.70 -2.59
C LYS A 170 22.40 7.75 -1.89
N SER A 171 23.58 7.35 -1.41
CA SER A 171 24.57 8.25 -0.79
C SER A 171 25.16 9.25 -1.79
N GLU A 172 25.49 8.79 -3.00
CA GLU A 172 26.03 9.64 -4.08
C GLU A 172 24.99 10.65 -4.56
N LYS A 173 23.74 10.22 -4.75
CA LYS A 173 22.62 11.13 -5.06
C LYS A 173 22.49 12.25 -4.03
N LYS A 174 22.62 11.92 -2.73
CA LYS A 174 22.59 12.91 -1.65
C LYS A 174 23.79 13.87 -1.71
N LYS A 175 24.98 13.40 -2.08
CA LYS A 175 26.17 14.26 -2.26
C LYS A 175 25.96 15.25 -3.41
N LEU A 176 25.40 14.81 -4.54
CA LEU A 176 25.07 15.68 -5.68
C LEU A 176 24.02 16.74 -5.30
N GLN A 177 22.93 16.32 -4.65
CA GLN A 177 21.91 17.24 -4.14
C GLN A 177 22.50 18.26 -3.16
N LEU A 178 23.43 17.84 -2.31
CA LEU A 178 24.10 18.72 -1.36
C LEU A 178 25.00 19.72 -2.09
N ALA A 179 25.78 19.27 -3.07
CA ALA A 179 26.65 20.12 -3.87
C ALA A 179 25.86 21.22 -4.60
N GLU A 180 24.78 20.86 -5.29
CA GLU A 180 23.86 21.82 -5.93
C GLU A 180 23.33 22.85 -4.92
N LYS A 181 22.86 22.38 -3.76
CA LYS A 181 22.38 23.26 -2.69
C LYS A 181 23.45 24.23 -2.21
N TYR A 182 24.71 23.80 -2.11
CA TYR A 182 25.82 24.69 -1.75
C TYR A 182 26.11 25.71 -2.85
N LEU A 183 25.99 25.34 -4.13
CA LEU A 183 26.13 26.29 -5.23
C LEU A 183 25.04 27.37 -5.17
N ASP A 184 23.79 26.99 -4.92
CA ASP A 184 22.68 27.94 -4.78
C ASP A 184 22.86 28.83 -3.54
N LEU A 185 23.34 28.27 -2.43
CA LEU A 185 23.66 29.04 -1.23
C LEU A 185 24.83 30.01 -1.46
N LYS A 186 25.84 29.60 -2.23
CA LYS A 186 26.99 30.44 -2.61
C LYS A 186 26.53 31.61 -3.49
N LYS A 187 25.70 31.34 -4.51
CA LYS A 187 25.07 32.38 -5.34
C LYS A 187 24.25 33.37 -4.50
N SER A 188 23.52 32.88 -3.50
CA SER A 188 22.70 33.73 -2.63
C SER A 188 23.45 34.41 -1.48
N GLY A 189 24.74 34.12 -1.27
CA GLY A 189 25.53 34.63 -0.14
C GLY A 189 25.16 34.08 1.24
N LYS A 190 24.37 32.99 1.31
CA LYS A 190 23.79 32.48 2.59
C LYS A 190 24.52 31.25 3.16
N VAL A 191 25.74 30.98 2.69
CA VAL A 191 26.53 29.80 3.09
C VAL A 191 26.85 29.82 4.59
N GLU A 192 27.39 30.92 5.11
CA GLU A 192 27.77 31.02 6.54
C GLU A 192 26.57 30.84 7.47
N LYS A 193 25.42 31.44 7.13
CA LYS A 193 24.18 31.26 7.88
C LYS A 193 23.72 29.80 7.88
N PHE A 194 23.87 29.10 6.75
CA PHE A 194 23.55 27.68 6.66
C PHE A 194 24.51 26.83 7.51
N LEU A 195 25.82 27.09 7.42
CA LEU A 195 26.84 26.40 8.21
C LEU A 195 26.67 26.64 9.71
N SER A 196 26.41 27.87 10.13
CA SER A 196 26.14 28.21 11.53
C SER A 196 24.91 27.45 12.08
N LYS A 197 23.80 27.43 11.32
CA LYS A 197 22.62 26.62 11.69
C LYS A 197 22.92 25.12 11.74
N LYS A 198 23.75 24.62 10.82
CA LYS A 198 24.17 23.21 10.80
C LYS A 198 25.05 22.88 12.01
N ARG A 199 26.03 23.73 12.33
CA ARG A 199 26.88 23.65 13.52
C ARG A 199 26.03 23.61 14.79
N LYS A 200 25.07 24.53 14.95
CA LYS A 200 24.16 24.55 16.11
C LYS A 200 23.34 23.26 16.25
N ARG A 201 22.81 22.72 15.15
CA ARG A 201 22.04 21.45 15.17
C ARG A 201 22.91 20.23 15.47
N ASN A 202 24.15 20.21 14.98
CA ASN A 202 25.10 19.15 15.26
C ASN A 202 25.54 19.21 16.73
N ALA A 203 25.86 20.40 17.25
CA ALA A 203 26.26 20.59 18.65
C ALA A 203 25.25 20.03 19.65
N VAL A 204 23.94 20.15 19.39
CA VAL A 204 22.89 19.53 20.23
C VAL A 204 22.97 18.00 20.22
N LYS A 205 23.29 17.39 19.07
CA LYS A 205 23.46 15.94 18.95
C LYS A 205 24.77 15.48 19.58
N ASP A 206 25.84 16.23 19.39
CA ASP A 206 27.16 15.93 19.92
C ASP A 206 27.15 16.05 21.45
N ARG A 207 26.42 17.03 22.02
CA ARG A 207 26.19 17.15 23.46
C ARG A 207 25.60 15.88 24.06
N ARG A 208 24.63 15.23 23.40
CA ARG A 208 24.03 13.97 23.88
C ARG A 208 25.02 12.79 23.90
N LYS A 209 26.13 12.89 23.17
CA LYS A 209 27.17 11.84 23.12
C LYS A 209 28.30 12.11 24.11
N LEU A 210 28.35 13.29 24.74
CA LEU A 210 29.34 13.62 25.75
C LEU A 210 28.88 13.12 27.12
N PRO A 211 29.81 12.65 27.99
CA PRO A 211 29.51 12.34 29.38
C PRO A 211 28.86 13.53 30.11
N GLU A 212 27.87 13.28 30.97
CA GLU A 212 27.07 14.33 31.64
C GLU A 212 27.92 15.32 32.45
N GLN A 213 29.03 14.86 33.04
CA GLN A 213 29.98 15.67 33.82
C GLN A 213 30.58 16.84 33.01
N LEU A 214 30.70 16.69 31.69
CA LEU A 214 31.22 17.73 30.77
C LEU A 214 30.11 18.63 30.20
N GLN A 215 28.85 18.27 30.41
CA GLN A 215 27.70 19.05 29.94
C GLN A 215 27.34 20.19 30.91
N SER A 216 27.51 19.98 32.22
CA SER A 216 27.21 20.95 33.29
C SER A 216 28.16 22.15 33.31
N GLN A 217 29.44 21.95 32.99
CA GLN A 217 30.47 23.00 33.02
C GLN A 217 30.29 24.11 31.97
N LYS A 218 29.48 23.89 30.92
CA LYS A 218 29.22 24.90 29.85
C LYS A 218 27.96 25.74 30.07
N LEU A 219 27.22 25.49 31.16
CA LEU A 219 26.02 26.25 31.54
C LEU A 219 26.27 27.21 32.72
N SER A 220 27.47 27.18 33.30
CA SER A 220 28.06 28.23 34.15
C SER A 220 28.76 29.27 33.28
#